data_AF-A0A3N2RS41-F1
#
_entry.id   AF-A0A3N2RS41-F1
#
_cell.length_a   1.000
_cell.length_b   1.000
_cell.length_c   1.000
_cell.angle_alpha   90.00
_cell.angle_beta   90.00
_cell.angle_gamma   90.00
#
_symmetry.space_group_name_H-M   'P 1'
#
loop_
_entity.id
_entity.type
_entity.pdbx_description
1 polymer ?
#
loop_
_entity_poly.entity_id
_entity_poly.type
_entity_poly.pdbx_seq_one_letter_code
_entity_poly.pdbx_strand_id
1 'polypeptide(L)'
;MEYLSFKKKLSVSFIAMLLAASSVQAKQILEPQVGPWVQFTGKGYQFCDALLKELKRFDYSHLALRADQQRCAIDLVIPHFNQLKEPPWQTLNPEQYRPLLRRIFTEGFYPPFERNFYQPDVLRTRAPLTREQEEKIERKIDSFIAKGRYLRMWKMPFPSWLEKSARNQNMPVTPLIFIQIAQFTGKGYADFIASRCKGIPLSPSKITSGLLYLVNESLDGPDPRVMIFIPPVRRGRNQRTYFSSMLWKMVWLQNKIYLYRGIPHFTSDWGTSFISSGKREWLNENYCEIN
;
A
#
# COMPACT_ATOMS: atom_id res chain seq x y z
N MET A 1 -18.94 -60.97 -2.48
CA MET A 1 -19.20 -59.52 -2.66
C MET A 1 -19.18 -58.87 -1.29
N GLU A 2 -18.79 -57.59 -1.18
CA GLU A 2 -18.79 -56.76 0.06
C GLU A 2 -17.49 -56.54 0.86
N TYR A 3 -16.30 -56.57 0.21
CA TYR A 3 -15.08 -55.97 0.81
C TYR A 3 -14.49 -54.79 0.02
N LEU A 4 -15.20 -54.31 -1.01
CA LEU A 4 -14.73 -53.24 -1.91
C LEU A 4 -15.57 -51.94 -1.86
N SER A 5 -16.55 -51.84 -0.95
CA SER A 5 -17.47 -50.70 -0.89
C SER A 5 -17.02 -49.57 0.07
N PHE A 6 -16.12 -49.86 1.03
CA PHE A 6 -15.82 -48.89 2.09
C PHE A 6 -14.75 -47.84 1.75
N LYS A 7 -13.89 -48.09 0.74
CA LYS A 7 -12.84 -47.14 0.34
C LYS A 7 -13.29 -46.05 -0.65
N LYS A 8 -14.51 -46.13 -1.21
CA LYS A 8 -15.04 -45.15 -2.17
C LYS A 8 -15.97 -44.08 -1.55
N LYS A 9 -16.40 -44.24 -0.29
CA LYS A 9 -17.23 -43.24 0.39
C LYS A 9 -16.46 -42.20 1.20
N LEU A 10 -15.15 -42.41 1.40
CA LEU A 10 -14.28 -41.47 2.11
C LEU A 10 -13.64 -40.39 1.22
N SER A 11 -13.79 -40.45 -0.12
CA SER A 11 -13.10 -39.51 -1.02
C SER A 11 -13.98 -38.38 -1.58
N VAL A 12 -15.30 -38.41 -1.43
CA VAL A 12 -16.17 -37.33 -1.93
C VAL A 12 -16.51 -36.32 -0.84
N SER A 13 -16.78 -36.79 0.38
CA SER A 13 -17.10 -35.89 1.51
C SER A 13 -15.88 -35.12 2.02
N PHE A 14 -14.67 -35.68 1.93
CA PHE A 14 -13.46 -34.96 2.34
C PHE A 14 -13.04 -33.90 1.32
N ILE A 15 -13.22 -34.16 0.02
CA ILE A 15 -12.96 -33.19 -1.05
C ILE A 15 -14.03 -32.09 -1.05
N ALA A 16 -15.31 -32.42 -0.82
CA ALA A 16 -16.38 -31.42 -0.65
C ALA A 16 -16.17 -30.55 0.61
N MET A 17 -15.63 -31.13 1.70
CA MET A 17 -15.31 -30.38 2.91
C MET A 17 -14.06 -29.52 2.75
N LEU A 18 -13.05 -29.97 1.97
CA LEU A 18 -11.88 -29.16 1.59
C LEU A 18 -12.22 -28.04 0.59
N LEU A 19 -13.18 -28.26 -0.32
CA LEU A 19 -13.69 -27.23 -1.23
C LEU A 19 -14.64 -26.25 -0.54
N ALA A 20 -15.38 -26.67 0.49
CA ALA A 20 -16.17 -25.77 1.34
C ALA A 20 -15.30 -24.94 2.31
N ALA A 21 -14.11 -25.42 2.67
CA ALA A 21 -13.13 -24.67 3.47
C ALA A 21 -12.28 -23.70 2.65
N SER A 22 -12.39 -23.71 1.31
CA SER A 22 -11.55 -22.89 0.42
C SER A 22 -12.34 -22.13 -0.64
N SER A 23 -13.52 -21.60 -0.29
CA SER A 23 -14.11 -20.46 -0.99
C SER A 23 -15.37 -19.98 -0.28
N VAL A 24 -15.22 -19.16 0.76
CA VAL A 24 -16.28 -18.19 1.09
C VAL A 24 -16.16 -17.08 0.04
N GLN A 25 -16.67 -17.36 -1.16
CA GLN A 25 -17.02 -16.32 -2.11
C GLN A 25 -18.22 -15.58 -1.52
N ALA A 26 -17.94 -14.52 -0.75
CA ALA A 26 -18.94 -13.59 -0.27
C ALA A 26 -19.59 -12.90 -1.48
N LYS A 27 -20.69 -13.51 -1.95
CA LYS A 27 -21.57 -12.98 -2.98
C LYS A 27 -22.35 -11.81 -2.39
N GLN A 28 -21.95 -10.61 -2.80
CA GLN A 28 -22.75 -9.38 -2.96
C GLN A 28 -23.96 -9.24 -2.01
N ILE A 29 -23.76 -8.62 -0.84
CA ILE A 29 -24.86 -8.02 -0.07
C ILE A 29 -25.19 -6.68 -0.73
N LEU A 30 -26.27 -6.66 -1.50
CA LEU A 30 -26.93 -5.44 -1.95
C LEU A 30 -27.89 -4.99 -0.83
N GLU A 31 -27.54 -3.85 -0.21
CA GLU A 31 -28.26 -2.97 0.75
C GLU A 31 -27.77 -2.96 2.22
N PRO A 32 -27.67 -1.76 2.86
CA PRO A 32 -27.61 -0.41 2.28
C PRO A 32 -26.18 -0.10 1.79
N GLN A 33 -26.01 0.88 0.91
CA GLN A 33 -24.65 1.33 0.50
C GLN A 33 -23.86 1.96 1.67
N VAL A 34 -24.49 2.12 2.84
CA VAL A 34 -24.01 2.77 4.06
C VAL A 34 -24.46 1.88 5.22
N GLY A 35 -23.52 1.25 5.94
CA GLY A 35 -23.82 0.26 6.98
C GLY A 35 -22.80 0.28 8.12
N PRO A 36 -23.04 -0.46 9.22
CA PRO A 36 -22.08 -0.56 10.31
C PRO A 36 -20.80 -1.23 9.81
N TRP A 37 -19.64 -0.75 10.28
CA TRP A 37 -18.36 -1.37 9.95
C TRP A 37 -18.36 -2.86 10.29
N VAL A 38 -17.99 -3.68 9.32
CA VAL A 38 -17.84 -5.13 9.47
C VAL A 38 -16.49 -5.60 8.95
N GLN A 39 -15.88 -6.57 9.63
CA GLN A 39 -14.63 -7.19 9.19
C GLN A 39 -14.95 -8.42 8.33
N PHE A 40 -14.29 -8.53 7.17
CA PHE A 40 -14.38 -9.71 6.32
C PHE A 40 -13.42 -10.82 6.81
N THR A 41 -13.99 -11.96 7.22
CA THR A 41 -13.40 -13.28 7.60
C THR A 41 -12.20 -13.34 8.58
N GLY A 42 -12.35 -14.20 9.61
CA GLY A 42 -11.29 -14.70 10.51
C GLY A 42 -11.30 -14.07 11.91
N LYS A 43 -11.74 -14.82 12.93
CA LYS A 43 -11.57 -14.44 14.35
C LYS A 43 -10.10 -14.64 14.73
N GLY A 44 -9.42 -13.60 15.24
CA GLY A 44 -8.05 -13.71 15.75
C GLY A 44 -7.07 -12.59 15.35
N TYR A 45 -7.51 -11.55 14.63
CA TYR A 45 -6.64 -10.49 14.15
C TYR A 45 -6.68 -9.26 15.06
N GLN A 46 -5.78 -9.22 16.04
CA GLN A 46 -5.70 -8.15 17.04
C GLN A 46 -5.62 -6.73 16.46
N PHE A 47 -5.05 -6.54 15.27
CA PHE A 47 -5.07 -5.23 14.58
C PHE A 47 -6.47 -4.90 14.06
N CYS A 48 -7.13 -5.83 13.38
CA CYS A 48 -8.47 -5.63 12.84
C CYS A 48 -9.51 -5.41 13.92
N ASP A 49 -9.47 -6.19 15.00
CA ASP A 49 -10.38 -6.02 16.13
C ASP A 49 -10.21 -4.63 16.75
N ALA A 50 -8.97 -4.16 16.89
CA ALA A 50 -8.68 -2.86 17.46
C ALA A 50 -9.11 -1.72 16.53
N LEU A 51 -8.85 -1.84 15.22
CA LEU A 51 -9.28 -0.87 14.22
C LEU A 51 -10.81 -0.83 14.08
N LEU A 52 -11.48 -1.98 14.03
CA LEU A 52 -12.94 -2.08 13.97
C LEU A 52 -13.57 -1.45 15.20
N LYS A 53 -13.02 -1.72 16.39
CA LYS A 53 -13.45 -1.09 17.63
C LYS A 53 -13.31 0.42 17.57
N GLU A 54 -12.18 0.92 17.07
CA GLU A 54 -11.93 2.35 16.94
C GLU A 54 -12.90 3.02 15.95
N LEU A 55 -13.13 2.40 14.79
CA LEU A 55 -14.09 2.90 13.81
C LEU A 55 -15.51 2.95 14.39
N LYS A 56 -15.94 1.92 15.13
CA LYS A 56 -17.28 1.86 15.76
C LYS A 56 -17.50 2.88 16.89
N ARG A 57 -16.49 3.64 17.31
CA ARG A 57 -16.66 4.73 18.29
C ARG A 57 -17.42 5.94 17.73
N PHE A 58 -17.45 6.08 16.41
CA PHE A 58 -18.07 7.20 15.73
C PHE A 58 -19.32 6.74 14.98
N ASP A 59 -20.32 7.62 14.93
CA ASP A 59 -21.52 7.38 14.13
C ASP A 59 -21.30 7.88 12.71
N TYR A 60 -21.52 7.00 11.72
CA TYR A 60 -21.41 7.29 10.28
C TYR A 60 -22.77 7.24 9.58
N SER A 61 -23.87 7.06 10.32
CA SER A 61 -25.22 6.88 9.78
C SER A 61 -25.73 8.11 9.00
N HIS A 62 -25.22 9.30 9.36
CA HIS A 62 -25.54 10.56 8.70
C HIS A 62 -24.82 10.76 7.35
N LEU A 63 -23.86 9.90 7.00
CA LEU A 63 -23.10 10.01 5.75
C LEU A 63 -23.86 9.31 4.62
N ALA A 64 -24.18 10.07 3.57
CA ALA A 64 -25.00 9.58 2.46
C ALA A 64 -24.27 8.58 1.54
N LEU A 65 -22.94 8.62 1.50
CA LEU A 65 -22.13 7.82 0.57
C LEU A 65 -21.10 6.99 1.32
N ARG A 66 -20.93 5.73 0.91
CA ARG A 66 -19.86 4.85 1.41
C ARG A 66 -18.47 5.45 1.26
N ALA A 67 -18.24 6.10 0.12
CA ALA A 67 -16.98 6.76 -0.18
C ALA A 67 -16.66 7.86 0.85
N ASP A 68 -17.68 8.57 1.35
CA ASP A 68 -17.52 9.57 2.40
C ASP A 68 -17.21 8.89 3.73
N GLN A 69 -17.87 7.76 4.08
CA GLN A 69 -17.52 6.99 5.29
C GLN A 69 -16.05 6.55 5.29
N GLN A 70 -15.59 5.96 4.17
CA GLN A 70 -14.19 5.54 3.99
C GLN A 70 -13.24 6.73 4.04
N ARG A 71 -13.58 7.84 3.40
CA ARG A 71 -12.77 9.06 3.43
C ARG A 71 -12.60 9.59 4.85
N CYS A 72 -13.70 9.69 5.60
CA CYS A 72 -13.68 10.13 6.98
C CYS A 72 -12.86 9.19 7.88
N ALA A 73 -12.98 7.88 7.69
CA ALA A 73 -12.14 6.92 8.41
C ALA A 73 -10.65 7.14 8.12
N ILE A 74 -10.26 7.31 6.85
CA ILE A 74 -8.86 7.46 6.42
C ILE A 74 -8.25 8.80 6.83
N ASP A 75 -9.00 9.90 6.74
CA ASP A 75 -8.47 11.25 6.99
C ASP A 75 -8.67 11.75 8.42
N LEU A 76 -9.65 11.21 9.15
CA LEU A 76 -9.95 11.61 10.53
C LEU A 76 -9.66 10.50 11.52
N VAL A 77 -10.29 9.33 11.41
CA VAL A 77 -10.24 8.33 12.50
C VAL A 77 -8.91 7.60 12.58
N ILE A 78 -8.43 7.02 11.48
CA ILE A 78 -7.17 6.27 11.43
C ILE A 78 -5.98 7.11 11.94
N PRO A 79 -5.80 8.38 11.52
CA PRO A 79 -4.70 9.21 12.03
C PRO A 79 -4.78 9.53 13.53
N HIS A 80 -5.98 9.46 14.13
CA HIS A 80 -6.19 9.72 15.56
C HIS A 80 -6.22 8.44 16.41
N PHE A 81 -6.10 7.27 15.78
CA PHE A 81 -6.07 6.01 16.50
C PHE A 81 -4.76 5.83 17.26
N ASN A 82 -4.78 6.01 18.58
CA ASN A 82 -3.58 6.06 19.44
C ASN A 82 -2.66 4.81 19.38
N GLN A 83 -3.19 3.63 19.09
CA GLN A 83 -2.39 2.40 18.95
C GLN A 83 -1.70 2.29 17.59
N LEU A 84 -2.10 3.13 16.63
CA LEU A 84 -1.59 3.18 15.28
C LEU A 84 -0.75 4.44 15.08
N LYS A 85 0.56 4.28 15.01
CA LYS A 85 1.50 5.40 14.93
C LYS A 85 2.00 5.55 13.49
N GLU A 86 2.28 6.77 13.04
CA GLU A 86 3.11 6.93 11.86
C GLU A 86 4.54 6.42 12.15
N PRO A 87 5.26 5.92 11.15
CA PRO A 87 6.70 5.70 11.26
C PRO A 87 7.45 6.97 11.69
N PRO A 88 8.66 6.82 12.29
CA PRO A 88 9.52 7.95 12.61
C PRO A 88 10.09 8.55 11.31
N TRP A 89 9.27 9.34 10.64
CA TRP A 89 9.60 10.00 9.38
C TRP A 89 10.68 11.07 9.58
N GLN A 90 11.74 10.99 8.79
CA GLN A 90 12.74 12.03 8.66
C GLN A 90 12.35 12.96 7.50
N THR A 91 12.20 14.25 7.78
CA THR A 91 11.98 15.24 6.72
C THR A 91 13.25 15.43 5.91
N LEU A 92 13.12 15.42 4.59
CA LEU A 92 14.20 15.64 3.64
C LEU A 92 13.99 16.97 2.92
N ASN A 93 15.07 17.73 2.75
CA ASN A 93 15.05 18.98 1.98
C ASN A 93 14.92 18.65 0.48
N PRO A 94 13.83 19.02 -0.19
CA PRO A 94 13.62 18.66 -1.59
C PRO A 94 14.69 19.22 -2.54
N GLU A 95 15.34 20.35 -2.21
CA GLU A 95 16.43 20.89 -3.03
C GLU A 95 17.66 19.98 -3.07
N GLN A 96 17.93 19.24 -1.99
CA GLN A 96 19.06 18.30 -1.94
C GLN A 96 18.77 17.01 -2.71
N TYR A 97 17.49 16.69 -2.93
CA TYR A 97 17.04 15.45 -3.55
C TYR A 97 16.37 15.67 -4.91
N ARG A 98 16.79 16.71 -5.65
CA ARG A 98 16.33 16.95 -7.02
C ARG A 98 16.53 15.75 -7.95
N PRO A 99 17.63 14.96 -7.91
CA PRO A 99 17.76 13.75 -8.74
C PRO A 99 16.61 12.76 -8.53
N LEU A 100 16.19 12.53 -7.28
CA LEU A 100 15.04 11.68 -6.98
C LEU A 100 13.73 12.28 -7.47
N LEU A 101 13.53 13.58 -7.29
CA LEU A 101 12.34 14.27 -7.76
C LEU A 101 12.24 14.25 -9.29
N ARG A 102 13.36 14.41 -9.99
CA ARG A 102 13.44 14.19 -11.44
C ARG A 102 12.93 12.80 -11.78
N ARG A 103 13.50 11.78 -11.14
CA ARG A 103 13.13 10.37 -11.35
C ARG A 103 11.64 10.11 -11.16
N ILE A 104 11.06 10.66 -10.08
CA ILE A 104 9.63 10.56 -9.77
C ILE A 104 8.80 11.26 -10.84
N PHE A 105 9.12 12.51 -11.20
CA PHE A 105 8.32 13.29 -12.14
C PHE A 105 8.51 12.89 -13.60
N THR A 106 9.56 12.13 -13.94
CA THR A 106 9.71 11.57 -15.29
C THR A 106 8.56 10.62 -15.66
N GLU A 107 7.95 9.92 -14.70
CA GLU A 107 6.83 8.99 -14.97
C GLU A 107 5.70 9.64 -15.79
N GLY A 108 5.44 10.93 -15.60
CA GLY A 108 4.37 11.63 -16.30
C GLY A 108 4.61 11.87 -17.79
N PHE A 109 5.83 11.61 -18.29
CA PHE A 109 6.24 11.91 -19.67
C PHE A 109 6.41 10.67 -20.55
N TYR A 110 6.43 9.47 -19.95
CA TYR A 110 6.44 8.22 -20.70
C TYR A 110 5.03 7.79 -21.13
N PRO A 111 4.91 7.03 -22.24
CA PRO A 111 3.66 6.38 -22.61
C PRO A 111 3.09 5.55 -21.44
N PRO A 112 1.75 5.40 -21.32
CA PRO A 112 1.12 4.71 -20.18
C PRO A 112 1.71 3.34 -19.81
N PHE A 113 2.21 2.58 -20.78
CA PHE A 113 2.83 1.26 -20.58
C PHE A 113 4.29 1.31 -20.09
N GLU A 114 4.92 2.48 -20.13
CA GLU A 114 6.28 2.80 -19.65
C GLU A 114 6.26 3.73 -18.41
N ARG A 115 5.08 4.13 -17.93
CA ARG A 115 4.92 4.92 -16.70
C ARG A 115 5.18 4.07 -15.48
N ASN A 116 6.44 3.98 -15.08
CA ASN A 116 6.79 3.28 -13.86
C ASN A 116 8.17 3.71 -13.33
N PHE A 117 8.22 4.21 -12.10
CA PHE A 117 9.39 4.63 -11.33
C PHE A 117 10.43 3.51 -11.26
N TYR A 118 9.94 2.28 -11.18
CA TYR A 118 10.74 1.08 -11.01
C TYR A 118 10.87 0.26 -12.30
N GLN A 119 10.76 0.90 -13.46
CA GLN A 119 11.28 0.30 -14.68
C GLN A 119 12.81 0.44 -14.71
N PRO A 120 13.54 -0.61 -15.16
CA PRO A 120 14.96 -0.50 -15.45
C PRO A 120 15.27 0.64 -16.42
N ASP A 121 16.40 1.31 -16.21
CA ASP A 121 16.80 2.46 -17.04
C ASP A 121 16.95 2.10 -18.51
N VAL A 122 17.46 0.90 -18.80
CA VAL A 122 17.61 0.36 -20.16
C VAL A 122 16.27 0.25 -20.91
N LEU A 123 15.15 0.12 -20.19
CA LEU A 123 13.81 0.14 -20.79
C LEU A 123 13.26 1.56 -20.97
N ARG A 124 13.68 2.51 -20.14
CA ARG A 124 13.36 3.95 -20.27
C ARG A 124 14.16 4.64 -21.37
N THR A 125 15.31 4.11 -21.76
CA THR A 125 16.20 4.67 -22.79
C THR A 125 15.73 4.43 -24.23
N ARG A 126 14.53 3.89 -24.48
CA ARG A 126 14.00 3.73 -25.86
C ARG A 126 13.79 5.07 -26.56
N ALA A 127 13.64 6.16 -25.80
CA ALA A 127 13.86 7.52 -26.27
C ALA A 127 14.36 8.38 -25.10
N PRO A 128 15.50 9.08 -25.22
CA PRO A 128 15.90 10.07 -24.22
C PRO A 128 14.84 11.19 -24.13
N LEU A 129 14.74 11.81 -22.96
CA LEU A 129 13.84 12.95 -22.77
C LEU A 129 14.24 14.08 -23.72
N THR A 130 13.26 14.78 -24.30
CA THR A 130 13.55 16.01 -25.01
C THR A 130 13.91 17.11 -24.02
N ARG A 131 14.69 18.11 -24.46
CA ARG A 131 15.01 19.29 -23.65
C ARG A 131 13.76 19.96 -23.06
N GLU A 132 12.68 20.05 -23.85
CA GLU A 132 11.41 20.61 -23.38
C GLU A 132 10.78 19.78 -22.23
N GLN A 133 10.91 18.46 -22.28
CA GLN A 133 10.45 17.57 -21.21
C GLN A 133 11.28 17.73 -19.95
N GLU A 134 12.60 17.83 -20.08
CA GLU A 134 13.50 18.11 -18.95
C GLU A 134 13.18 19.45 -18.29
N GLU A 135 12.99 20.51 -19.08
CA GLU A 135 12.57 21.83 -18.57
C GLU A 135 11.17 21.79 -17.91
N LYS A 136 10.26 20.94 -18.39
CA LYS A 136 8.96 20.71 -17.71
C LYS A 136 9.11 19.94 -16.41
N ILE A 137 10.07 19.02 -16.32
CA ILE A 137 10.39 18.31 -15.06
C ILE A 137 10.96 19.30 -14.05
N GLU A 138 11.95 20.11 -14.42
CA GLU A 138 12.51 21.12 -13.50
C GLU A 138 11.44 22.09 -13.01
N ARG A 139 10.57 22.61 -13.89
CA ARG A 139 9.44 23.46 -13.50
C ARG A 139 8.48 22.76 -12.53
N LYS A 140 8.26 21.45 -12.67
CA LYS A 140 7.45 20.67 -11.71
C LYS A 140 8.14 20.56 -10.36
N ILE A 141 9.46 20.39 -10.34
CA ILE A 141 10.27 20.37 -9.11
C ILE A 141 10.21 21.72 -8.41
N ASP A 142 10.45 22.81 -9.14
CA ASP A 142 10.40 24.16 -8.56
C ASP A 142 9.00 24.47 -8.02
N SER A 143 7.94 24.07 -8.75
CA SER A 143 6.56 24.21 -8.26
C SER A 143 6.27 23.35 -7.04
N PHE A 144 6.84 22.15 -6.95
CA PHE A 144 6.72 21.28 -5.79
C PHE A 144 7.32 21.95 -4.56
N ILE A 145 8.52 22.51 -4.69
CA ILE A 145 9.26 23.18 -3.61
C ILE A 145 8.56 24.48 -3.21
N ALA A 146 8.20 25.33 -4.18
CA ALA A 146 7.51 26.61 -3.93
C ALA A 146 6.15 26.44 -3.23
N LYS A 147 5.47 25.30 -3.42
CA LYS A 147 4.22 24.96 -2.73
C LYS A 147 4.43 24.37 -1.33
N GLY A 148 5.65 24.39 -0.81
CA GLY A 148 5.98 23.85 0.52
C GLY A 148 5.82 22.34 0.62
N ARG A 149 5.89 21.62 -0.51
CA ARG A 149 5.91 20.15 -0.51
C ARG A 149 7.33 19.68 -0.24
N TYR A 150 7.44 18.53 0.42
CA TYR A 150 8.72 17.95 0.81
C TYR A 150 8.68 16.42 0.71
N LEU A 151 9.85 15.81 0.81
CA LEU A 151 9.98 14.36 0.92
C LEU A 151 10.16 13.99 2.39
N ARG A 152 9.56 12.88 2.81
CA ARG A 152 9.85 12.25 4.10
C ARG A 152 10.37 10.84 3.89
N MET A 153 11.37 10.47 4.67
CA MET A 153 12.06 9.19 4.58
C MET A 153 11.81 8.37 5.83
N TRP A 154 11.67 7.07 5.67
CA TRP A 154 11.73 6.14 6.77
C TRP A 154 12.52 4.90 6.39
N LYS A 155 13.42 4.47 7.29
CA LYS A 155 14.19 3.23 7.18
C LYS A 155 13.47 2.14 7.97
N MET A 156 12.84 1.22 7.25
CA MET A 156 12.19 0.06 7.84
C MET A 156 13.20 -1.07 8.00
N PRO A 157 13.29 -1.72 9.18
CA PRO A 157 14.04 -2.96 9.32
C PRO A 157 13.62 -3.98 8.27
N PHE A 158 14.56 -4.75 7.74
CA PHE A 158 14.25 -5.74 6.73
C PHE A 158 13.34 -6.84 7.32
N PRO A 159 12.22 -7.20 6.68
CA PRO A 159 11.32 -8.21 7.24
C PRO A 159 11.99 -9.58 7.32
N SER A 160 12.08 -10.15 8.52
CA SER A 160 12.77 -11.43 8.77
C SER A 160 12.24 -12.58 7.89
N TRP A 161 10.93 -12.62 7.66
CA TRP A 161 10.29 -13.63 6.81
C TRP A 161 10.66 -13.51 5.32
N LEU A 162 11.20 -12.36 4.87
CA LEU A 162 11.72 -12.17 3.51
C LEU A 162 13.21 -12.52 3.38
N GLU A 163 13.96 -12.66 4.48
CA GLU A 163 15.42 -12.84 4.43
C GLU A 163 15.83 -14.06 3.62
N LYS A 164 15.18 -15.21 3.85
CA LYS A 164 15.47 -16.43 3.09
C LYS A 164 15.26 -16.22 1.58
N SER A 165 14.18 -15.52 1.21
CA SER A 165 13.89 -15.24 -0.19
C SER A 165 14.87 -14.25 -0.82
N ALA A 166 15.35 -13.27 -0.05
CA ALA A 166 16.36 -12.31 -0.49
C ALA A 166 17.71 -13.00 -0.71
N ARG A 167 18.15 -13.84 0.24
CA ARG A 167 19.40 -14.60 0.14
C ARG A 167 19.39 -15.55 -1.06
N ASN A 168 18.27 -16.24 -1.32
CA ASN A 168 18.11 -17.10 -2.50
C ASN A 168 18.25 -16.34 -3.84
N GLN A 169 18.09 -15.02 -3.83
CA GLN A 169 18.21 -14.14 -5.00
C GLN A 169 19.53 -13.33 -4.96
N ASN A 170 20.45 -13.64 -4.05
CA ASN A 170 21.70 -12.90 -3.81
C ASN A 170 21.49 -11.40 -3.54
N MET A 171 20.44 -11.06 -2.78
CA MET A 171 20.08 -9.68 -2.45
C MET A 171 20.44 -9.31 -1.01
N PRO A 172 20.79 -8.03 -0.75
CA PRO A 172 21.08 -7.56 0.59
C PRO A 172 19.81 -7.51 1.46
N VAL A 173 19.97 -7.93 2.71
CA VAL A 173 18.96 -7.84 3.78
C VAL A 173 19.09 -6.53 4.59
N THR A 174 19.66 -5.49 3.98
CA THR A 174 19.75 -4.16 4.59
C THR A 174 18.36 -3.53 4.72
N PRO A 175 18.16 -2.52 5.59
CA PRO A 175 16.87 -1.85 5.74
C PRO A 175 16.23 -1.43 4.40
N LEU A 176 14.90 -1.47 4.36
CA LEU A 176 14.12 -0.94 3.24
C LEU A 176 13.95 0.57 3.44
N ILE A 177 14.23 1.37 2.41
CA ILE A 177 14.14 2.83 2.49
C ILE A 177 12.89 3.29 1.76
N PHE A 178 11.93 3.80 2.53
CA PHE A 178 10.70 4.36 2.02
C PHE A 178 10.81 5.88 1.92
N ILE A 179 10.38 6.42 0.79
CA ILE A 179 10.19 7.86 0.57
C ILE A 179 8.71 8.12 0.35
N GLN A 180 8.19 9.18 0.94
CA GLN A 180 6.84 9.63 0.69
C GLN A 180 6.83 11.13 0.41
N ILE A 181 6.03 11.53 -0.57
CA ILE A 181 5.73 12.95 -0.77
C ILE A 181 4.79 13.41 0.35
N ALA A 182 5.07 14.56 0.94
CA ALA A 182 4.26 15.16 1.99
C ALA A 182 4.10 16.66 1.79
N GLN A 183 3.05 17.22 2.39
CA GLN A 183 2.82 18.64 2.49
C GLN A 183 1.97 18.94 3.72
N PHE A 184 2.01 20.18 4.20
CA PHE A 184 1.04 20.63 5.18
C PHE A 184 -0.36 20.62 4.56
N THR A 185 -1.32 20.18 5.35
CA THR A 185 -2.72 20.16 4.94
C THR A 185 -3.21 21.59 4.80
N GLY A 186 -3.53 21.98 3.56
CA GLY A 186 -4.05 23.31 3.27
C GLY A 186 -5.48 23.48 3.77
N LYS A 187 -5.86 24.72 4.11
CA LYS A 187 -7.19 25.07 4.61
C LYS A 187 -8.32 24.52 3.75
N GLY A 188 -8.23 24.66 2.42
CA GLY A 188 -9.27 24.17 1.51
C GLY A 188 -9.50 22.65 1.57
N TYR A 189 -8.45 21.85 1.77
CA TYR A 189 -8.62 20.41 1.96
C TYR A 189 -9.21 20.09 3.33
N ALA A 190 -8.75 20.78 4.38
CA ALA A 190 -9.29 20.60 5.72
C ALA A 190 -10.80 20.93 5.78
N ASP A 191 -11.19 22.05 5.16
CA ASP A 191 -12.59 22.49 5.05
C ASP A 191 -13.42 21.48 4.24
N PHE A 192 -12.87 20.95 3.15
CA PHE A 192 -13.51 19.90 2.36
C PHE A 192 -13.81 18.66 3.21
N ILE A 193 -12.82 18.13 3.94
CA ILE A 193 -13.02 16.96 4.80
C ILE A 193 -14.02 17.27 5.93
N ALA A 194 -13.89 18.42 6.59
CA ALA A 194 -14.82 18.84 7.65
C ALA A 194 -16.27 18.94 7.15
N SER A 195 -16.47 19.41 5.91
CA SER A 195 -17.79 19.50 5.28
C SER A 195 -18.42 18.14 4.97
N ARG A 196 -17.58 17.14 4.65
CA ARG A 196 -17.98 15.77 4.31
C ARG A 196 -18.21 14.91 5.54
N CYS A 197 -17.46 15.14 6.60
CA CYS A 197 -17.42 14.30 7.81
C CYS A 197 -18.15 14.95 9.00
N LYS A 198 -19.22 15.71 8.74
CA LYS A 198 -19.97 16.47 9.76
C LYS A 198 -20.55 15.56 10.82
N GLY A 199 -20.02 15.61 12.04
CA GLY A 199 -20.48 14.77 13.16
C GLY A 199 -19.40 13.89 13.75
N ILE A 200 -18.24 13.78 13.07
CA ILE A 200 -17.04 13.17 13.62
C ILE A 200 -16.19 14.30 14.25
N PRO A 201 -16.03 14.34 15.59
CA PRO A 201 -15.35 15.43 16.29
C PRO A 201 -13.82 15.29 16.24
N LEU A 202 -13.28 15.09 15.05
CA LEU A 202 -11.84 14.96 14.79
C LEU A 202 -11.45 15.92 13.67
N SER A 203 -10.27 16.53 13.81
CA SER A 203 -9.70 17.38 12.76
C SER A 203 -8.92 16.55 11.75
N PRO A 204 -8.83 16.96 10.47
CA PRO A 204 -7.90 16.35 9.52
C PRO A 204 -6.45 16.39 10.02
N SER A 205 -5.65 15.38 9.64
CA SER A 205 -4.22 15.40 9.90
C SER A 205 -3.57 16.69 9.38
N LYS A 206 -2.61 17.23 10.13
CA LYS A 206 -1.82 18.41 9.73
C LYS A 206 -0.95 18.16 8.50
N ILE A 207 -0.70 16.89 8.19
CA ILE A 207 0.13 16.47 7.06
C ILE A 207 -0.73 15.65 6.11
N THR A 208 -0.73 16.05 4.84
CA THR A 208 -1.26 15.24 3.74
C THR A 208 -0.09 14.55 3.06
N SER A 209 -0.20 13.23 2.89
CA SER A 209 0.84 12.42 2.26
C SER A 209 0.36 11.86 0.92
N GLY A 210 1.27 11.79 -0.04
CA GLY A 210 1.05 11.21 -1.37
C GLY A 210 1.67 9.82 -1.52
N LEU A 211 2.10 9.53 -2.75
CA LEU A 211 2.68 8.26 -3.16
C LEU A 211 3.90 7.86 -2.31
N LEU A 212 3.97 6.56 -2.06
CA LEU A 212 5.04 5.89 -1.35
C LEU A 212 5.99 5.21 -2.35
N TYR A 213 7.29 5.39 -2.15
CA TYR A 213 8.34 4.88 -3.02
C TYR A 213 9.34 4.05 -2.22
N LEU A 214 9.79 2.93 -2.79
CA LEU A 214 10.94 2.19 -2.27
C LEU A 214 12.18 2.57 -3.07
N VAL A 215 13.16 3.16 -2.40
CA VAL A 215 14.32 3.79 -3.05
C VAL A 215 15.61 3.11 -2.61
N ASN A 216 16.66 3.27 -3.42
CA ASN A 216 18.00 2.80 -3.08
C ASN A 216 18.65 3.65 -1.97
N GLU A 217 19.81 3.20 -1.47
CA GLU A 217 20.54 3.87 -0.38
C GLU A 217 21.05 5.27 -0.76
N SER A 218 21.35 5.49 -2.04
CA SER A 218 21.76 6.79 -2.59
C SER A 218 20.62 7.80 -2.72
N LEU A 219 19.36 7.37 -2.55
CA LEU A 219 18.17 8.19 -2.70
C LEU A 219 18.08 8.87 -4.07
N ASP A 220 18.49 8.21 -5.15
CA ASP A 220 18.45 8.75 -6.51
C ASP A 220 17.61 7.90 -7.48
N GLY A 221 17.18 6.71 -7.03
CA GLY A 221 16.49 5.76 -7.88
C GLY A 221 15.70 4.70 -7.11
N PRO A 222 15.01 3.81 -7.85
CA PRO A 222 14.27 2.70 -7.25
C PRO A 222 15.21 1.73 -6.54
N ASP A 223 14.71 1.14 -5.46
CA ASP A 223 15.41 0.04 -4.80
C ASP A 223 15.56 -1.14 -5.78
N PRO A 224 16.78 -1.64 -6.05
CA PRO A 224 17.00 -2.71 -7.02
C PRO A 224 16.24 -4.00 -6.67
N ARG A 225 15.92 -4.23 -5.40
CA ARG A 225 15.23 -5.44 -4.92
C ARG A 225 13.80 -5.57 -5.44
N VAL A 226 13.17 -4.49 -5.89
CA VAL A 226 11.83 -4.53 -6.51
C VAL A 226 11.87 -4.84 -8.01
N MET A 227 13.07 -4.88 -8.60
CA MET A 227 13.31 -5.04 -10.04
C MET A 227 14.03 -6.35 -10.38
N ILE A 228 13.82 -7.42 -9.61
CA ILE A 228 14.35 -8.74 -9.92
C ILE A 228 13.31 -9.53 -10.71
N PHE A 229 13.72 -9.96 -11.89
CA PHE A 229 12.86 -10.64 -12.83
C PHE A 229 13.34 -12.07 -13.09
N ILE A 230 12.39 -12.97 -13.26
CA ILE A 230 12.61 -14.31 -13.79
C ILE A 230 12.83 -14.16 -15.30
N PRO A 231 13.96 -14.67 -15.85
CA PRO A 231 14.21 -14.66 -17.29
C PRO A 231 13.05 -15.32 -18.05
N PRO A 232 12.60 -14.75 -19.18
CA PRO A 232 11.52 -15.34 -19.95
C PRO A 232 11.97 -16.66 -20.58
N VAL A 233 11.21 -17.73 -20.39
CA VAL A 233 11.53 -19.06 -20.97
C VAL A 233 11.23 -19.11 -22.49
N ARG A 234 10.29 -18.27 -22.99
CA ARG A 234 9.98 -17.95 -24.41
C ARG A 234 9.29 -16.58 -24.49
N ARG A 235 9.20 -15.96 -25.69
CA ARG A 235 8.57 -14.65 -26.07
C ARG A 235 7.48 -14.11 -25.12
N GLY A 236 7.87 -13.74 -23.91
CA GLY A 236 6.97 -13.42 -22.81
C GLY A 236 7.52 -12.25 -22.02
N ARG A 237 6.66 -11.59 -21.25
CA ARG A 237 7.08 -10.47 -20.39
C ARG A 237 7.89 -10.99 -19.21
N ASN A 238 8.91 -10.24 -18.82
CA ASN A 238 9.66 -10.46 -17.60
C ASN A 238 8.67 -10.54 -16.41
N GLN A 239 8.67 -11.67 -15.71
CA GLN A 239 7.86 -11.84 -14.50
C GLN A 239 8.70 -11.46 -13.30
N ARG A 240 8.14 -10.71 -12.35
CA ARG A 240 8.86 -10.45 -11.09
C ARG A 240 9.01 -11.74 -10.30
N THR A 241 10.14 -11.88 -9.61
CA THR A 241 10.29 -12.93 -8.60
C THR A 241 9.24 -12.75 -7.50
N TYR A 242 8.93 -13.82 -6.76
CA TYR A 242 8.04 -13.72 -5.59
C TYR A 242 8.53 -12.65 -4.61
N PHE A 243 9.84 -12.59 -4.35
CA PHE A 243 10.48 -11.59 -3.53
C PHE A 243 10.20 -10.15 -3.99
N SER A 244 10.50 -9.84 -5.25
CA SER A 244 10.26 -8.50 -5.81
C SER A 244 8.78 -8.18 -5.90
N SER A 245 7.92 -9.17 -6.13
CA SER A 245 6.46 -8.99 -6.10
C SER A 245 5.96 -8.61 -4.71
N MET A 246 6.51 -9.19 -3.64
CA MET A 246 6.13 -8.80 -2.26
C MET A 246 6.58 -7.38 -1.93
N LEU A 247 7.82 -7.01 -2.24
CA LEU A 247 8.30 -5.65 -2.03
C LEU A 247 7.52 -4.64 -2.88
N TRP A 248 7.15 -5.02 -4.10
CA TRP A 248 6.31 -4.21 -4.96
C TRP A 248 4.96 -3.88 -4.31
N LYS A 249 4.29 -4.89 -3.75
CA LYS A 249 2.98 -4.71 -3.13
C LYS A 249 3.00 -3.75 -1.94
N MET A 250 4.15 -3.58 -1.26
CA MET A 250 4.31 -2.58 -0.18
C MET A 250 4.12 -1.14 -0.68
N VAL A 251 4.49 -0.87 -1.93
CA VAL A 251 4.52 0.49 -2.52
C VAL A 251 3.56 0.67 -3.71
N TRP A 252 2.93 -0.42 -4.14
CA TRP A 252 1.83 -0.39 -5.09
C TRP A 252 0.63 0.35 -4.47
N LEU A 253 -0.20 1.04 -5.27
CA LEU A 253 -1.51 1.54 -4.81
C LEU A 253 -1.44 2.62 -3.70
N GLN A 254 -0.50 3.56 -3.79
CA GLN A 254 -0.44 4.75 -2.91
C GLN A 254 -0.45 4.48 -1.39
N ASN A 255 -0.02 3.28 -0.96
CA ASN A 255 -0.13 2.85 0.43
C ASN A 255 0.45 3.87 1.41
N LYS A 256 -0.27 4.16 2.49
CA LYS A 256 0.26 4.79 3.71
C LYS A 256 0.80 3.70 4.63
N ILE A 257 1.84 4.04 5.40
CA ILE A 257 2.44 3.14 6.38
C ILE A 257 2.03 3.58 7.77
N TYR A 258 1.60 2.63 8.58
CA TYR A 258 1.39 2.81 10.00
C TYR A 258 2.04 1.68 10.81
N LEU A 259 2.35 1.94 12.07
CA LEU A 259 2.93 1.01 13.02
C LEU A 259 1.89 0.65 14.07
N TYR A 260 1.47 -0.61 14.11
CA TYR A 260 0.68 -1.16 15.21
C TYR A 260 1.58 -2.06 16.05
N ARG A 261 1.81 -1.68 17.31
CA ARG A 261 2.74 -2.38 18.23
C ARG A 261 4.13 -2.59 17.62
N GLY A 262 4.62 -1.61 16.86
CA GLY A 262 5.92 -1.66 16.19
C GLY A 262 5.93 -2.45 14.87
N ILE A 263 4.84 -3.11 14.50
CA ILE A 263 4.73 -3.87 13.25
C ILE A 263 4.19 -2.95 12.13
N PRO A 264 4.89 -2.81 11.00
CA PRO A 264 4.42 -2.05 9.86
C PRO A 264 3.16 -2.64 9.21
N HIS A 265 2.19 -1.78 8.93
CA HIS A 265 0.96 -2.06 8.21
C HIS A 265 0.81 -1.06 7.07
N PHE A 266 0.56 -1.57 5.87
CA PHE A 266 0.37 -0.78 4.66
C PHE A 266 -1.12 -0.66 4.38
N THR A 267 -1.67 0.54 4.23
CA THR A 267 -3.05 0.71 3.77
C THR A 267 -3.18 0.16 2.35
N SER A 268 -4.31 -0.43 2.01
CA SER A 268 -4.65 -0.85 0.64
C SER A 268 -5.54 0.20 -0.03
N ASP A 269 -5.53 0.28 -1.37
CA ASP A 269 -6.42 1.16 -2.16
C ASP A 269 -7.92 0.82 -2.00
N TRP A 270 -8.25 -0.35 -1.46
CA TRP A 270 -9.62 -0.82 -1.29
C TRP A 270 -10.14 -0.44 0.11
N GLY A 271 -10.45 0.84 0.32
CA GLY A 271 -11.08 1.33 1.54
C GLY A 271 -10.21 1.20 2.80
N THR A 272 -10.83 0.88 3.94
CA THR A 272 -10.17 0.82 5.26
C THR A 272 -9.45 -0.52 5.45
N SER A 273 -8.59 -0.86 4.50
CA SER A 273 -7.91 -2.15 4.43
C SER A 273 -6.41 -2.02 4.70
N PHE A 274 -5.81 -3.01 5.34
CA PHE A 274 -4.40 -2.99 5.73
C PHE A 274 -3.71 -4.33 5.48
N ILE A 275 -2.43 -4.29 5.15
CA ILE A 275 -1.58 -5.48 5.03
C ILE A 275 -0.43 -5.38 6.02
N SER A 276 -0.33 -6.35 6.93
CA SER A 276 0.78 -6.44 7.87
C SER A 276 2.07 -6.93 7.21
N SER A 277 3.20 -6.29 7.52
CA SER A 277 4.53 -6.77 7.15
C SER A 277 5.09 -7.81 8.13
N GLY A 278 4.32 -8.23 9.14
CA GLY A 278 4.80 -9.06 10.25
C GLY A 278 4.82 -10.58 9.97
N LYS A 279 4.16 -11.07 8.91
CA LYS A 279 4.15 -12.51 8.59
C LYS A 279 4.31 -12.80 7.09
N ARG A 280 4.52 -14.07 6.79
CA ARG A 280 4.90 -14.62 5.48
C ARG A 280 3.85 -14.43 4.38
N GLU A 281 2.56 -14.43 4.70
CA GLU A 281 1.50 -14.47 3.69
C GLU A 281 0.76 -13.14 3.55
N TRP A 282 1.03 -12.43 2.46
CA TRP A 282 0.41 -11.14 2.15
C TRP A 282 -1.08 -11.21 1.78
N LEU A 283 -1.60 -12.39 1.45
CA LEU A 283 -2.89 -12.52 0.76
C LEU A 283 -4.04 -12.99 1.65
N ASN A 284 -3.81 -13.78 2.70
CA ASN A 284 -4.92 -14.42 3.44
C ASN A 284 -4.84 -14.26 4.97
N GLU A 285 -3.64 -14.10 5.57
CA GLU A 285 -3.48 -14.08 7.04
C GLU A 285 -3.01 -12.73 7.62
N ASN A 286 -2.70 -11.75 6.77
CA ASN A 286 -2.21 -10.43 7.17
C ASN A 286 -3.05 -9.28 6.63
N TYR A 287 -4.12 -9.63 5.90
CA TYR A 287 -4.99 -8.68 5.25
C TYR A 287 -6.18 -8.39 6.17
N CYS A 288 -6.35 -7.12 6.48
CA CYS A 288 -7.48 -6.58 7.17
C CYS A 288 -8.35 -5.85 6.15
N GLU A 289 -9.64 -6.17 6.07
CA GLU A 289 -10.60 -5.40 5.29
C GLU A 289 -11.82 -5.10 6.15
N ILE A 290 -12.16 -3.81 6.23
CA ILE A 290 -13.32 -3.31 6.96
C ILE A 290 -14.24 -2.62 5.96
N ASN A 291 -15.46 -3.13 5.87
CA ASN A 291 -16.47 -2.73 4.88
C ASN A 291 -17.58 -1.88 5.49
#